data_AF-A0A5K0ZLR2-F1
#
_entry.id   AF-A0A5K0ZLR2-F1
#
_cell.length_a   1.000
_cell.length_b   1.000
_cell.length_c   1.000
_cell.angle_alpha   90.00
_cell.angle_beta   90.00
_cell.angle_gamma   90.00
#
_symmetry.space_group_name_H-M   'P 1'
#
loop_
_entity.id
_entity.type
_entity.pdbx_description
1 polymer ?
#
loop_
_entity_poly.entity_id
_entity_poly.type
_entity_poly.pdbx_seq_one_letter_code
_entity_poly.pdbx_strand_id
1 'polypeptide(L)' 'VRKLEFLIAILVLTIAACFFMELGYSKPNAHEVLEGLFVPQLKGNGATGLAVSLLGAMVMP' A
#
# COMPACT_ATOMS: atom_id res chain seq x y z
N VAL A 1 9.41 18.71 19.10
CA VAL A 1 8.45 17.60 18.90
C VAL A 1 7.24 18.00 18.06
N ARG A 2 6.29 18.84 18.51
CA ARG A 2 5.08 19.17 17.70
C ARG A 2 5.32 19.77 16.30
N LYS A 3 6.35 20.61 16.12
CA LYS A 3 6.73 21.16 14.80
C LYS A 3 7.34 20.11 13.86
N LEU A 4 8.03 19.10 14.42
CA LEU A 4 8.68 18.04 13.67
C LEU A 4 7.67 16.95 13.25
N GLU A 5 6.72 16.63 14.13
CA GLU A 5 5.61 15.73 13.82
C GLU A 5 4.77 16.25 12.65
N PHE A 6 4.49 17.55 12.61
CA PHE A 6 3.79 18.19 11.50
C PHE A 6 4.58 18.11 10.18
N LEU A 7 5.91 18.27 10.24
CA LEU A 7 6.77 18.13 9.07
C LEU A 7 6.72 16.69 8.52
N ILE A 8 6.85 15.68 9.39
CA ILE A 8 6.79 14.27 8.98
C ILE A 8 5.40 13.92 8.42
N ALA A 9 4.33 14.43 9.04
CA ALA A 9 2.96 14.24 8.56
C ALA A 9 2.77 14.82 7.14
N ILE A 10 3.32 16.01 6.85
CA ILE A 10 3.31 16.59 5.50
C ILE A 10 4.07 15.70 4.51
N LEU A 11 5.25 15.19 4.90
CA LEU A 11 6.03 14.31 4.04
C LEU A 11 5.25 13.03 3.71
N VAL A 12 4.65 12.38 4.70
CA VAL A 12 3.83 11.17 4.51
C VAL A 12 2.60 11.46 3.64
N LEU A 13 1.91 12.58 3.88
CA LEU A 13 0.77 12.99 3.06
C LEU A 13 1.16 13.28 1.60
N THR A 14 2.35 13.84 1.38
CA THR A 14 2.87 14.08 0.02
C THR A 14 3.09 12.77 -0.73
N ILE A 15 3.66 11.77 -0.06
CA ILE A 15 3.85 10.42 -0.65
C ILE A 15 2.49 9.78 -0.96
N ALA A 16 1.55 9.84 0.00
CA ALA A 16 0.20 9.31 -0.19
C ALA A 16 -0.51 10.00 -1.37
N ALA A 17 -0.46 11.34 -1.44
CA ALA A 17 -1.06 12.11 -2.52
C ALA A 17 -0.48 11.73 -3.90
N CYS A 18 0.84 11.52 -3.99
CA CYS A 18 1.48 11.06 -5.20
C CYS A 18 0.93 9.69 -5.66
N PHE A 19 0.84 8.72 -4.74
CA PHE A 19 0.27 7.41 -5.07
C PHE A 19 -1.21 7.46 -5.47
N PHE A 20 -2.02 8.26 -4.79
CA PHE A 20 -3.44 8.41 -5.16
C PHE A 20 -3.62 9.10 -6.53
N MET A 21 -2.77 10.08 -6.85
CA MET A 21 -2.79 10.75 -8.16
C MET A 21 -2.44 9.78 -9.29
N GLU A 22 -1.38 8.99 -9.11
CA GLU A 22 -0.97 7.97 -10.08
C GLU A 22 -2.05 6.88 -10.23
N LEU A 23 -2.65 6.43 -9.12
CA LEU A 23 -3.75 5.47 -9.13
C LEU A 23 -4.96 6.00 -9.91
N GLY A 24 -5.30 7.28 -9.75
CA GLY A 24 -6.36 7.93 -10.53
C GLY A 24 -6.04 8.06 -12.01
N TYR A 25 -4.78 8.38 -12.35
CA TYR A 25 -4.33 8.49 -13.74
C TYR A 25 -4.33 7.14 -14.46
N SER A 26 -3.91 6.06 -13.78
CA SER A 26 -3.90 4.70 -14.33
C SER A 26 -5.29 4.12 -14.63
N LYS A 27 -6.38 4.75 -14.14
CA LYS A 27 -7.78 4.30 -14.30
C LYS A 27 -7.95 2.78 -14.12
N PRO A 28 -7.59 2.23 -12.95
CA PRO A 28 -7.68 0.81 -12.70
C PRO A 28 -9.15 0.35 -12.63
N ASN A 29 -9.36 -0.94 -12.83
CA ASN A 29 -10.65 -1.56 -12.55
C ASN A 29 -10.88 -1.61 -11.03
N ALA A 30 -11.72 -0.71 -10.53
CA ALA A 30 -12.01 -0.60 -9.10
C ALA A 30 -12.58 -1.89 -8.49
N HIS A 31 -13.32 -2.69 -9.27
CA HIS A 31 -13.88 -3.94 -8.79
C HIS A 31 -12.78 -4.97 -8.49
N GLU A 32 -11.84 -5.16 -9.41
CA GLU A 32 -10.72 -6.10 -9.22
C GLU A 32 -9.77 -5.65 -8.10
N VAL A 33 -9.54 -4.34 -7.96
CA VAL A 33 -8.71 -3.81 -6.86
C VAL A 33 -9.39 -4.06 -5.51
N LEU A 34 -10.69 -3.84 -5.40
CA LEU A 34 -11.45 -4.11 -4.17
C LEU A 34 -11.49 -5.61 -3.86
N GLU A 35 -11.74 -6.47 -4.84
CA GLU A 35 -11.68 -7.92 -4.64
C GLU A 35 -10.29 -8.36 -4.17
N GLY A 36 -9.21 -7.87 -4.79
CA GLY A 36 -7.84 -8.19 -4.40
C GLY A 36 -7.44 -7.66 -3.02
N LEU A 37 -8.08 -6.58 -2.53
CA LEU A 37 -7.82 -6.02 -1.20
C LEU A 37 -8.51 -6.80 -0.07
N PHE A 38 -9.71 -7.32 -0.33
CA PHE A 38 -10.58 -7.91 0.71
C PHE A 38 -10.69 -9.44 0.63
N VAL A 39 -10.53 -10.03 -0.55
CA VAL A 39 -10.60 -11.48 -0.75
C VAL A 39 -9.18 -12.03 -0.88
N PRO A 40 -8.68 -12.79 0.12
CA PRO A 40 -7.33 -13.33 0.06
C PRO A 40 -7.24 -14.39 -1.05
N GLN A 41 -6.37 -14.15 -2.02
CA GLN A 41 -6.12 -15.08 -3.14
C GLN A 41 -4.62 -15.38 -3.24
N LEU A 42 -4.26 -16.66 -3.21
CA LEU A 42 -2.89 -17.14 -3.44
C LEU A 42 -2.78 -17.64 -4.88
N LYS A 43 -2.76 -16.71 -5.83
CA LYS A 43 -2.74 -17.01 -7.26
C LYS A 43 -1.35 -16.74 -7.84
N GLY A 44 -0.72 -17.76 -8.41
CA GLY A 44 0.58 -17.67 -9.10
C GLY A 44 1.73 -18.37 -8.37
N ASN A 45 2.79 -18.68 -9.13
CA ASN A 45 3.98 -19.32 -8.58
C ASN A 45 4.74 -18.35 -7.66
N GLY A 46 4.97 -18.74 -6.41
CA GLY A 46 5.66 -17.89 -5.42
C GLY A 46 4.76 -16.95 -4.62
N ALA A 47 3.44 -16.92 -4.87
CA ALA A 47 2.50 -16.06 -4.13
C ALA A 47 2.54 -16.29 -2.61
N THR A 48 2.67 -17.55 -2.16
CA THR A 48 2.80 -17.90 -0.74
C THR A 48 4.07 -17.32 -0.12
N GLY A 49 5.20 -17.35 -0.84
CA GLY A 49 6.47 -16.80 -0.35
C GLY A 49 6.42 -15.27 -0.22
N LEU A 50 5.82 -14.59 -1.21
CA LEU A 50 5.61 -13.15 -1.16
C LEU A 50 4.67 -12.74 -0.02
N ALA A 51 3.57 -13.48 0.18
CA ALA A 51 2.64 -13.22 1.27
C ALA A 51 3.31 -13.36 2.65
N VAL A 52 4.09 -14.42 2.86
CA VAL A 52 4.84 -14.62 4.11
C VAL A 52 5.89 -13.52 4.32
N SER A 53 6.61 -13.12 3.27
CA SER A 53 7.60 -12.03 3.36
C SER A 53 6.96 -10.69 3.68
N LEU A 54 5.80 -10.38 3.10
CA LEU A 54 5.05 -9.15 3.39
C LEU A 54 4.57 -9.14 4.85
N LEU A 55 4.04 -10.26 5.34
CA LEU A 55 3.62 -10.36 6.75
C LEU A 55 4.79 -10.13 7.72
N GLY A 56 5.97 -10.67 7.42
CA GLY A 56 7.17 -10.46 8.25
C GLY A 56 7.72 -9.03 8.23
N ALA A 57 7.53 -8.30 7.12
CA ALA A 57 8.07 -6.95 6.94
C ALA A 57 7.20 -5.83 7.57
N MET A 58 5.98 -6.14 8.01
CA MET A 58 4.99 -5.15 8.48
C MET A 58 5.35 -4.49 9.82
N VAL A 59 6.27 -5.08 10.58
CA VAL A 59 6.70 -4.55 11.89
C VAL A 59 8.16 -4.14 11.79
N MET A 60 8.41 -2.83 11.89
CA MET A 60 9.75 -2.30 12.05
C MET A 60 10.09 -2.32 13.55
N PRO A 61 11.15 -3.02 13.99
CA PRO A 61 11.60 -3.00 15.38
C PRO A 61 12.22 -1.65 15.78
#